data_AF-A0A3D8MRU4-F1
#
_entry.id   AF-A0A3D8MRU4-F1
#
_cell.length_a   1.000
_cell.length_b   1.000
_cell.length_c   1.000
_cell.angle_alpha   90.00
_cell.angle_beta   90.00
_cell.angle_gamma   90.00
#
_symmetry.space_group_name_H-M   'P 1'
#
loop_
_entity.id
_entity.type
_entity.pdbx_description
1 polymer ?
#
loop_
_entity_poly.entity_id
_entity_poly.type
_entity_poly.pdbx_seq_one_letter_code
_entity_poly.pdbx_strand_id
1 'polypeptide(L)'
;MRSRFAAFALGQVDYLIATTDPEGPRANPDRAAWRRELLSYCKATDFVELRILSTEWEVGEPEGYVTFKVTLVQGGLPFSFVERSHFVRRADPAKKGTERWFYVDGEELEDVENSV
;
A
#
# COMPACT_ATOMS: atom_id res chain seq x y z
N MET A 1 -0.32 -6.46 0.97
CA MET A 1 -1.33 -5.38 0.81
C MET A 1 -2.36 -5.27 1.94
N ARG A 2 -3.10 -6.32 2.33
CA ARG A 2 -4.17 -6.22 3.36
C ARG A 2 -3.74 -5.56 4.68
N SER A 3 -2.54 -5.87 5.17
CA SER A 3 -2.00 -5.25 6.38
C SER A 3 -1.71 -3.74 6.22
N ARG A 4 -1.27 -3.31 5.04
CA ARG A 4 -1.08 -1.87 4.74
C ARG A 4 -2.42 -1.14 4.72
N PHE A 5 -3.45 -1.71 4.10
CA PHE A 5 -4.80 -1.15 4.16
C PHE A 5 -5.30 -0.99 5.61
N ALA A 6 -5.16 -2.03 6.44
CA ALA A 6 -5.52 -1.94 7.85
C ALA A 6 -4.67 -0.88 8.60
N ALA A 7 -3.38 -0.75 8.28
CA ALA A 7 -2.53 0.27 8.88
C ALA A 7 -2.94 1.69 8.48
N PHE A 8 -3.38 1.92 7.24
CA PHE A 8 -4.00 3.18 6.85
C PHE A 8 -5.28 3.45 7.66
N ALA A 9 -6.19 2.49 7.72
CA ALA A 9 -7.45 2.60 8.47
C ALA A 9 -7.25 2.88 9.97
N LEU A 10 -6.20 2.32 10.56
CA LEU A 10 -5.87 2.47 11.99
C LEU A 10 -4.88 3.61 12.28
N GLY A 11 -4.42 4.34 11.26
CA GLY A 11 -3.39 5.37 11.42
C GLY A 11 -2.02 4.86 11.90
N GLN A 12 -1.70 3.58 11.65
CA GLN A 12 -0.40 2.96 11.99
C GLN A 12 0.69 3.34 10.98
N VAL A 13 1.00 4.63 10.91
CA VAL A 13 1.91 5.21 9.91
C VAL A 13 3.35 4.67 9.99
N ASP A 14 3.83 4.27 11.16
CA ASP A 14 5.15 3.64 11.28
C ASP A 14 5.21 2.29 10.56
N TYR A 15 4.11 1.53 10.57
CA TYR A 15 4.02 0.29 9.83
C TYR A 15 4.04 0.54 8.32
N LEU A 16 3.33 1.58 7.86
CA LEU A 16 3.32 1.97 6.44
C LEU A 16 4.72 2.35 5.97
N ILE A 17 5.44 3.18 6.74
CA ILE A 17 6.83 3.57 6.42
C ILE A 17 7.75 2.35 6.46
N ALA A 18 7.64 1.51 7.50
CA ALA A 18 8.49 0.33 7.63
C ALA A 18 8.28 -0.68 6.50
N THR A 19 7.08 -0.77 5.93
CA THR A 19 6.73 -1.70 4.85
C THR A 19 6.78 -1.08 3.46
N THR A 20 7.32 0.13 3.30
CA THR A 20 7.68 0.72 2.01
C THR A 20 9.15 0.45 1.73
N ASP A 21 9.49 0.12 0.49
CA ASP A 21 10.87 -0.14 0.07
C ASP A 21 11.72 1.13 0.27
N PRO A 22 12.76 1.11 1.13
CA PRO A 22 13.57 2.28 1.40
C PRO A 22 14.38 2.77 0.18
N GLU A 23 14.58 1.93 -0.82
CA GLU A 23 15.26 2.29 -2.08
C GLU A 23 14.27 2.62 -3.21
N GLY A 24 12.96 2.44 -2.96
CA GLY A 24 11.91 2.62 -3.95
C GLY A 24 11.50 4.10 -4.14
N PRO A 25 10.76 4.40 -5.22
CA PRO A 25 10.36 5.77 -5.57
C PRO A 25 9.38 6.40 -4.57
N ARG A 26 8.74 5.58 -3.72
CA ARG A 26 7.79 6.03 -2.70
C ARG A 26 8.44 6.30 -1.33
N ALA A 27 9.75 6.07 -1.20
CA ALA A 27 10.49 6.41 0.01
C ALA A 27 10.66 7.92 0.14
N ASN A 28 10.48 8.45 1.35
CA ASN A 28 10.80 9.83 1.68
C ASN A 28 11.90 9.87 2.76
N PRO A 29 13.06 10.51 2.51
CA PRO A 29 14.15 10.59 3.48
C PRO A 29 13.79 11.44 4.71
N ASP A 30 12.90 12.44 4.58
CA ASP A 30 12.36 13.17 5.72
C ASP A 30 11.23 12.36 6.38
N ARG A 31 11.64 11.46 7.28
CA ARG A 31 10.71 10.60 8.01
C ARG A 31 9.69 11.40 8.83
N ALA A 32 10.05 12.59 9.33
CA ALA A 32 9.15 13.38 10.15
C ALA A 32 8.06 14.02 9.28
N ALA A 33 8.42 14.58 8.12
CA ALA A 33 7.46 15.06 7.13
C ALA A 33 6.55 13.93 6.62
N TRP A 34 7.15 12.82 6.22
CA TRP A 34 6.40 11.69 5.69
C TRP A 34 5.39 11.13 6.69
N ARG A 35 5.79 11.01 7.97
CA ARG A 35 4.87 10.60 9.05
C ARG A 35 3.69 11.57 9.18
N ARG A 36 3.93 12.89 9.13
CA ARG A 36 2.86 13.90 9.23
C ARG A 36 1.90 13.81 8.05
N GLU A 37 2.42 13.67 6.83
CA GLU A 37 1.63 13.53 5.60
C GLU A 37 0.72 12.29 5.66
N LEU A 38 1.31 11.12 5.97
CA LEU A 38 0.54 9.88 6.10
C LEU A 38 -0.52 9.98 7.20
N LEU A 39 -0.18 10.58 8.34
CA LEU A 39 -1.13 10.70 9.45
C LEU A 39 -2.27 11.66 9.10
N SER A 40 -1.99 12.73 8.37
CA SER A 40 -3.01 13.64 7.84
C SER A 40 -3.94 12.90 6.87
N TYR A 41 -3.37 12.11 5.96
CA TYR A 41 -4.15 11.32 5.00
C TYR A 41 -5.03 10.27 5.69
N CYS A 42 -4.49 9.55 6.69
CA CYS A 42 -5.26 8.57 7.46
C CYS A 42 -6.42 9.20 8.23
N LYS A 43 -6.26 10.43 8.72
CA LYS A 43 -7.32 11.16 9.46
C LYS A 43 -8.39 11.76 8.55
N ALA A 44 -8.03 12.08 7.31
CA ALA A 44 -8.93 12.72 6.35
C ALA A 44 -9.74 11.71 5.52
N THR A 45 -9.46 10.42 5.66
CA THR A 45 -9.96 9.35 4.78
C THR A 45 -10.56 8.22 5.61
N ASP A 46 -11.81 7.86 5.35
CA ASP A 46 -12.39 6.63 5.88
C ASP A 46 -12.10 5.48 4.90
N PHE A 47 -11.50 4.41 5.42
CA PHE A 47 -11.11 3.23 4.65
C PHE A 47 -12.20 2.17 4.76
N VAL A 48 -13.11 2.14 3.78
CA VAL A 48 -14.38 1.39 3.87
C VAL A 48 -14.22 -0.08 3.49
N GLU A 49 -13.64 -0.35 2.31
CA GLU A 49 -13.52 -1.72 1.78
C GLU A 49 -12.19 -1.89 1.05
N LEU A 50 -11.62 -3.09 1.17
CA LEU A 50 -10.55 -3.58 0.32
C LEU A 50 -10.98 -4.93 -0.28
N ARG A 51 -10.98 -5.02 -1.60
CA ARG A 51 -11.22 -6.26 -2.34
C ARG A 51 -9.98 -6.62 -3.14
N ILE A 52 -9.37 -7.76 -2.83
CA ILE A 52 -8.25 -8.30 -3.62
C ILE A 52 -8.82 -8.94 -4.89
N LEU A 53 -8.33 -8.52 -6.06
CA LEU A 53 -8.73 -9.02 -7.37
C LEU A 53 -7.75 -10.07 -7.89
N SER A 54 -6.44 -9.83 -7.78
CA SER A 54 -5.41 -10.80 -8.14
C SER A 54 -4.18 -10.70 -7.24
N THR A 55 -3.41 -11.79 -7.20
CA THR A 55 -2.07 -11.84 -6.61
C THR A 55 -1.16 -12.60 -7.56
N GLU A 56 -0.07 -11.97 -7.99
CA GLU A 56 0.88 -12.51 -8.96
C GLU A 56 2.25 -12.58 -8.31
N TRP A 57 2.82 -13.77 -8.14
CA TRP A 57 4.18 -13.97 -7.65
C TRP A 57 4.66 -15.38 -8.01
N GLU A 58 5.97 -15.55 -8.07
CA GLU A 58 6.58 -16.85 -8.38
C GLU A 58 7.51 -17.30 -7.25
N VAL A 59 7.59 -18.61 -7.04
CA VAL A 59 8.47 -19.19 -6.02
C VAL A 59 9.92 -18.98 -6.44
N GLY A 60 10.71 -18.39 -5.55
CA GLY A 60 12.12 -18.06 -5.80
C GLY A 60 12.34 -16.65 -6.33
N GLU A 61 11.32 -16.03 -6.94
CA GLU A 61 11.42 -14.65 -7.39
C GLU A 61 11.23 -13.65 -6.23
N PRO A 62 11.93 -12.50 -6.28
CA PRO A 62 11.78 -11.46 -5.28
C PRO A 62 10.59 -10.54 -5.58
N GLU A 63 10.03 -10.55 -6.79
CA GLU A 63 8.96 -9.64 -7.19
C GLU A 63 7.57 -10.26 -7.01
N GLY A 64 6.59 -9.40 -6.73
CA GLY A 64 5.19 -9.79 -6.65
C GLY A 64 4.24 -8.61 -6.78
N TYR A 65 3.03 -8.87 -7.25
CA TYR A 65 2.02 -7.86 -7.52
C TYR A 65 0.70 -8.22 -6.87
N VAL A 66 -0.04 -7.20 -6.44
CA VAL A 66 -1.39 -7.34 -5.91
C VAL A 66 -2.29 -6.32 -6.58
N THR A 67 -3.29 -6.80 -7.32
CA THR A 67 -4.34 -5.95 -7.88
C THR A 67 -5.54 -5.96 -6.96
N PHE A 68 -6.07 -4.80 -6.61
CA PHE A 68 -7.17 -4.66 -5.68
C PHE A 68 -8.07 -3.47 -6.01
N LYS A 69 -9.33 -3.55 -5.61
CA LYS A 69 -10.27 -2.42 -5.57
C LYS A 69 -10.35 -1.92 -4.14
N VAL A 70 -10.26 -0.60 -3.96
CA VAL A 70 -10.44 0.05 -2.66
C VAL A 70 -11.62 1.00 -2.72
N THR A 71 -12.41 1.03 -1.65
CA THR A 71 -13.51 1.99 -1.46
C THR A 71 -13.18 2.87 -0.27
N LEU A 72 -13.16 4.19 -0.48
CA LEU A 72 -12.78 5.21 0.49
C LEU A 72 -13.87 6.28 0.57
N VAL A 73 -13.89 7.03 1.67
CA VAL A 73 -14.66 8.28 1.79
C VAL A 73 -13.72 9.39 2.22
N GLN A 74 -13.70 10.51 1.48
CA GLN A 74 -12.91 11.69 1.83
C GLN A 74 -13.79 12.93 1.69
N GLY A 75 -13.83 13.78 2.72
CA GLY A 75 -14.72 14.96 2.73
C GLY A 75 -16.21 14.60 2.60
N GLY A 76 -16.61 13.41 3.02
CA GLY A 76 -17.99 12.91 2.88
C GLY A 76 -18.35 12.37 1.49
N LEU A 77 -17.41 12.37 0.54
CA LEU A 77 -17.62 11.85 -0.81
C LEU A 77 -17.00 10.44 -0.94
N PRO A 78 -17.80 9.41 -1.27
CA PRO A 78 -17.27 8.10 -1.56
C PRO A 78 -16.57 8.10 -2.92
N PHE A 79 -15.45 7.40 -3.00
CA PHE A 79 -14.78 7.09 -4.26
C PHE A 79 -14.11 5.72 -4.17
N SER A 80 -13.94 5.09 -5.33
CA SER A 80 -13.28 3.80 -5.45
C SER A 80 -12.41 3.77 -6.68
N PHE A 81 -11.31 3.04 -6.60
CA PHE A 81 -10.40 2.83 -7.72
C PHE A 81 -9.78 1.44 -7.62
N VAL A 82 -9.27 0.97 -8.76
CA VAL A 82 -8.49 -0.26 -8.86
C VAL A 82 -7.02 0.12 -8.94
N GLU A 83 -6.17 -0.52 -8.16
CA GLU A 83 -4.72 -0.34 -8.21
C GLU A 83 -4.02 -1.70 -8.36
N ARG A 84 -2.95 -1.74 -9.15
CA ARG A 84 -1.96 -2.82 -9.15
C ARG A 84 -0.72 -2.35 -8.41
N SER A 85 -0.54 -2.83 -7.18
CA SER A 85 0.65 -2.54 -6.37
C SER A 85 1.78 -3.52 -6.68
N HIS A 86 3.00 -3.01 -6.77
CA HIS A 86 4.25 -3.77 -6.87
C HIS A 86 4.92 -3.92 -5.50
N PHE A 87 5.39 -5.14 -5.22
CA PHE A 87 6.12 -5.49 -4.01
C PHE A 87 7.41 -6.23 -4.34
N VAL A 88 8.43 -6.02 -3.50
CA VAL A 88 9.70 -6.73 -3.55
C VAL A 88 9.99 -7.42 -2.21
N ARG A 89 10.42 -8.69 -2.23
CA ARG A 89 10.89 -9.45 -1.08
C ARG A 89 12.38 -9.23 -0.91
N ARG A 90 12.78 -8.66 0.23
CA ARG A 90 14.18 -8.36 0.56
C ARG A 90 14.45 -8.66 2.03
N ALA A 91 15.73 -8.69 2.41
CA ALA A 91 16.14 -8.82 3.80
C ALA A 91 15.50 -7.74 4.69
N ASP A 92 14.97 -8.13 5.85
CA ASP A 92 14.38 -7.20 6.81
C ASP A 92 15.51 -6.48 7.58
N PRO A 93 15.68 -5.15 7.41
CA PRO A 93 16.71 -4.40 8.12
C PRO A 93 16.49 -4.40 9.64
N ALA A 94 15.27 -4.68 10.12
CA ALA A 94 14.96 -4.77 11.54
C ALA A 94 15.16 -6.19 12.12
N LYS A 95 15.28 -7.23 11.28
CA LYS A 95 15.35 -8.64 11.71
C LYS A 95 16.35 -9.42 10.87
N LYS A 96 17.58 -9.53 11.39
CA LYS A 96 18.69 -10.23 10.74
C LYS A 96 18.31 -11.68 10.40
N GLY A 97 18.60 -12.09 9.17
CA GLY A 97 18.34 -13.46 8.69
C GLY A 97 16.90 -13.73 8.29
N THR A 98 16.06 -12.69 8.19
CA THR A 98 14.68 -12.83 7.69
C THR A 98 14.46 -11.95 6.47
N GLU A 99 13.57 -12.38 5.59
CA GLU A 99 13.08 -11.58 4.47
C GLU A 99 11.64 -11.16 4.71
N ARG A 100 11.24 -10.03 4.14
CA ARG A 100 9.85 -9.61 4.08
C ARG A 100 9.56 -8.85 2.79
N TRP A 101 8.27 -8.70 2.51
CA TRP A 101 7.77 -7.91 1.40
C TRP A 101 7.74 -6.41 1.74
N PHE A 102 8.19 -5.60 0.79
CA PHE A 102 8.14 -4.14 0.82
C PHE A 102 7.36 -3.63 -0.38
N TYR A 103 6.51 -2.64 -0.16
CA TYR A 103 5.78 -1.92 -1.21
C TYR A 103 6.75 -1.00 -1.97
N VAL A 104 6.82 -1.15 -3.29
CA VAL A 104 7.69 -0.35 -4.15
C VAL A 104 6.90 0.84 -4.70
N ASP A 105 5.85 0.55 -5.48
CA ASP A 105 4.94 1.52 -6.07
C ASP A 105 3.59 0.86 -6.44
N GLY A 106 2.72 1.61 -7.12
CA GLY A 106 1.47 1.11 -7.64
C GLY A 106 0.92 2.02 -8.74
N GLU A 107 0.16 1.43 -9.64
CA GLU A 107 -0.50 2.10 -10.76
C GLU A 107 -2.02 1.97 -10.62
N GLU A 108 -2.75 3.07 -10.84
CA GLU A 108 -4.20 3.05 -10.94
C GLU A 108 -4.61 2.46 -12.29
N LEU A 109 -5.56 1.54 -12.27
CA LEU A 109 -6.11 0.87 -13.45
C LEU A 109 -7.53 1.36 -13.70
N GLU A 110 -7.96 1.32 -14.97
CA GLU A 110 -9.35 1.59 -15.32
C GLU A 110 -10.28 0.56 -14.67
N ASP A 111 -11.30 1.05 -13.95
CA ASP A 111 -12.34 0.21 -13.36
C ASP A 111 -13.38 -0.17 -14.42
N VAL A 112 -13.10 -1.26 -15.13
CA VAL A 112 -13.96 -1.74 -16.24
C VAL A 112 -15.34 -2.21 -15.74
N GLU A 113 -15.54 -2.43 -14.43
CA GLU A 113 -16.86 -2.81 -13.87
C GLU A 113 -17.93 -1.71 -13.98
N ASN A 114 -17.55 -0.44 -14.27
CA ASN A 114 -18.48 0.66 -14.49
C ASN A 114 -18.65 1.05 -15.97
N SER A 115 -18.11 0.24 -16.89
CA SER A 115 -18.26 0.47 -18.34
C SER A 115 -19.54 -0.19 -18.87
N VAL A 116 -20.65 0.54 -18.73
CA VAL A 116 -21.96 0.43 -19.42
C VAL A 116 -22.73 -0.89 -19.30
#